data_AF-A0A519PLY4-F1
#
_entry.id   AF-A0A519PLY4-F1
#
_cell.length_a   1.000
_cell.length_b   1.000
_cell.length_c   1.000
_cell.angle_alpha   90.00
_cell.angle_beta   90.00
_cell.angle_gamma   90.00
#
_symmetry.space_group_name_H-M   'P 1'
#
loop_
_entity.id
_entity.type
_entity.pdbx_description
1 polymer ?
#
loop_
_entity_poly.entity_id
_entity_poly.type
_entity_poly.pdbx_seq_one_letter_code
_entity_poly.pdbx_strand_id
1 'polypeptide(L)'
;RLFAAGLHSTLLDGDNVRGGLNRDLGFTDADRVENIRRVAEVARLMTDAGLIVLAAFISPFRAEREMARDLMASGEFLEIHIDAPLAAVEARDVKGLYAKARSGRLAHFTGIDSPYEAPEAPDLRIDTTACSPEQAADLIMDLIRTAQGR
;
A
#
# COMPACT_ATOMS: atom_id res chain seq x y z
N ARG A 1 -4.77 16.42 2.34
CA ARG A 1 -4.03 17.45 1.57
C ARG A 1 -4.54 17.54 0.14
N LEU A 2 -4.58 16.44 -0.62
CA LEU A 2 -5.16 16.38 -1.98
C LEU A 2 -6.56 17.02 -2.09
N PHE A 3 -7.51 16.58 -1.26
CA PHE A 3 -8.86 17.15 -1.22
C PHE A 3 -8.88 18.68 -1.01
N ALA A 4 -8.06 19.18 -0.08
CA ALA A 4 -7.96 20.62 0.19
C ALA A 4 -7.34 21.41 -0.98
N ALA A 5 -6.57 20.74 -1.84
CA ALA A 5 -6.02 21.31 -3.08
C ALA A 5 -6.98 21.17 -4.28
N GLY A 6 -8.22 20.71 -4.07
CA GLY A 6 -9.20 20.51 -5.14
C GLY A 6 -8.94 19.28 -6.02
N LEU A 7 -8.01 18.39 -5.61
CA LEU A 7 -7.71 17.17 -6.34
C LEU A 7 -8.68 16.07 -5.91
N HIS A 8 -9.42 15.52 -6.87
CA HIS A 8 -10.33 14.39 -6.64
C HIS A 8 -9.52 13.15 -6.30
N SER A 9 -9.64 12.69 -5.06
CA SER A 9 -8.85 11.56 -4.55
C SER A 9 -9.71 10.59 -3.77
N THR A 10 -9.33 9.31 -3.80
CA THR A 10 -9.96 8.25 -3.01
C THR A 10 -8.91 7.39 -2.31
N LEU A 11 -9.29 6.77 -1.20
CA LEU A 11 -8.46 5.84 -0.44
C LEU A 11 -9.02 4.43 -0.60
N LEU A 12 -8.19 3.51 -1.09
CA LEU A 12 -8.40 2.07 -1.02
C LEU A 12 -7.47 1.51 0.05
N ASP A 13 -8.00 0.80 1.04
CA ASP A 13 -7.20 0.17 2.09
C ASP A 13 -7.76 -1.19 2.51
N GLY A 14 -7.03 -1.87 3.39
CA GLY A 14 -7.43 -3.19 3.88
C GLY A 14 -8.75 -3.18 4.65
N ASP A 15 -9.13 -2.06 5.28
CA ASP A 15 -10.33 -1.99 6.13
C ASP A 15 -11.58 -1.81 5.25
N ASN A 16 -11.53 -0.96 4.22
CA ASN A 16 -12.68 -0.71 3.33
C ASN A 16 -12.85 -1.77 2.23
N VAL A 17 -11.76 -2.32 1.70
CA VAL A 17 -11.85 -3.31 0.63
C VAL A 17 -12.22 -4.69 1.18
N ARG A 18 -11.66 -5.10 2.34
CA ARG A 18 -11.97 -6.43 2.93
C ARG A 18 -13.33 -6.50 3.61
N GLY A 19 -13.96 -5.37 3.93
CA GLY A 19 -15.36 -5.36 4.38
C GLY A 19 -16.38 -5.60 3.25
N GLY A 20 -15.98 -5.37 2.00
CA GLY A 20 -16.87 -5.41 0.83
C GLY A 20 -16.32 -6.31 -0.29
N LEU A 21 -15.59 -5.69 -1.23
CA LEU A 21 -15.11 -6.32 -2.46
C LEU A 21 -14.30 -7.61 -2.23
N ASN A 22 -13.51 -7.65 -1.16
CA ASN A 22 -12.60 -8.76 -0.85
C ASN A 22 -12.99 -9.50 0.44
N ARG A 23 -14.27 -9.45 0.84
CA ARG A 23 -14.76 -10.10 2.07
C ARG A 23 -14.64 -11.63 2.05
N ASP A 24 -14.53 -12.21 0.87
CA ASP A 24 -14.35 -13.64 0.62
C ASP A 24 -12.90 -14.10 0.73
N LEU A 25 -11.93 -13.17 0.74
CA LEU A 25 -10.50 -13.49 0.73
C LEU A 25 -9.91 -13.56 2.14
N GLY A 26 -9.20 -14.65 2.41
CA GLY A 26 -8.42 -14.83 3.63
C GLY A 26 -7.07 -14.11 3.61
N PHE A 27 -6.09 -14.73 4.27
CA PHE A 27 -4.72 -14.22 4.43
C PHE A 27 -3.65 -15.19 3.92
N THR A 28 -4.05 -16.22 3.18
CA THR A 28 -3.11 -17.08 2.46
C THR A 28 -2.38 -16.27 1.39
N ASP A 29 -1.24 -16.75 0.91
CA ASP A 29 -0.49 -16.05 -0.14
C ASP A 29 -1.35 -15.87 -1.41
N ALA A 30 -2.08 -16.91 -1.82
CA ALA A 30 -3.01 -16.84 -2.95
C ALA A 30 -4.13 -15.80 -2.75
N ASP A 31 -4.72 -15.72 -1.56
CA ASP A 31 -5.73 -14.70 -1.25
C ASP A 31 -5.14 -13.29 -1.26
N ARG A 32 -3.87 -13.13 -0.86
CA ARG A 32 -3.18 -11.84 -0.89
C ARG A 32 -2.89 -11.40 -2.33
N VAL A 33 -2.47 -12.33 -3.18
CA VAL A 33 -2.29 -12.09 -4.62
C VAL A 33 -3.61 -11.59 -5.24
N GLU A 34 -4.69 -12.34 -5.01
CA GLU A 34 -6.02 -11.98 -5.54
C GLU A 34 -6.54 -10.67 -4.96
N ASN A 35 -6.27 -10.40 -3.67
CA ASN A 35 -6.62 -9.14 -3.04
C ASN A 35 -5.95 -7.96 -3.76
N ILE A 36 -4.65 -8.03 -4.04
CA ILE A 36 -3.92 -6.97 -4.75
C ILE A 36 -4.39 -6.86 -6.20
N ARG A 37 -4.64 -7.98 -6.90
CA ARG A 37 -5.18 -7.97 -8.26
C ARG A 37 -6.52 -7.23 -8.35
N ARG A 38 -7.48 -7.53 -7.45
CA ARG A 38 -8.79 -6.83 -7.41
C ARG A 38 -8.64 -5.35 -7.10
N VAL A 39 -7.76 -5.00 -6.16
CA VAL A 39 -7.47 -3.60 -5.82
C VAL A 39 -6.87 -2.85 -7.00
N ALA A 40 -5.92 -3.45 -7.71
CA ALA A 40 -5.25 -2.83 -8.85
C ALA A 40 -6.24 -2.55 -10.00
N GLU A 41 -7.15 -3.47 -10.31
CA GLU A 41 -8.19 -3.26 -11.32
C GLU A 41 -9.16 -2.15 -10.95
N VAL A 42 -9.59 -2.09 -9.68
CA VAL A 42 -10.45 -1.00 -9.20
C VAL A 42 -9.71 0.33 -9.22
N ALA A 43 -8.45 0.34 -8.80
CA ALA A 43 -7.61 1.53 -8.87
C ALA A 43 -7.49 2.02 -10.32
N ARG A 44 -7.25 1.13 -11.28
CA ARG A 44 -7.19 1.46 -12.71
C ARG A 44 -8.48 2.11 -13.20
N LEU A 45 -9.64 1.50 -12.91
CA LEU A 45 -10.94 2.07 -13.30
C LEU A 45 -11.22 3.45 -12.67
N MET A 46 -10.75 3.68 -11.44
CA MET A 46 -10.88 4.97 -10.77
C MET A 46 -9.90 6.01 -11.33
N THR A 47 -8.68 5.61 -11.66
CA THR A 47 -7.70 6.46 -12.36
C THR A 47 -8.22 6.84 -13.75
N ASP A 48 -8.78 5.90 -14.51
CA ASP A 48 -9.44 6.14 -15.81
C ASP A 48 -10.59 7.17 -15.68
N ALA A 49 -11.26 7.20 -14.53
CA ALA A 49 -12.31 8.16 -14.20
C ALA A 49 -11.79 9.53 -13.72
N GLY A 50 -10.47 9.73 -13.70
CA GLY A 50 -9.80 10.99 -13.35
C GLY A 50 -9.50 11.19 -11.86
N LEU A 51 -9.53 10.12 -11.05
CA LEU A 51 -9.21 10.20 -9.62
C LEU A 51 -7.73 9.92 -9.34
N ILE A 52 -7.20 10.55 -8.30
CA ILE A 52 -5.95 10.13 -7.65
C ILE A 52 -6.30 9.04 -6.64
N VAL A 53 -5.86 7.81 -6.89
CA VAL A 53 -6.12 6.66 -6.01
C VAL A 53 -4.95 6.43 -5.06
N LEU A 54 -5.20 6.51 -3.76
CA LEU A 54 -4.26 6.11 -2.72
C LEU A 54 -4.55 4.65 -2.35
N ALA A 55 -3.69 3.70 -2.74
CA ALA A 55 -3.81 2.29 -2.40
C ALA A 55 -2.87 1.93 -1.23
N ALA A 56 -3.41 1.88 0.00
CA ALA A 56 -2.66 1.62 1.22
C ALA A 56 -2.79 0.15 1.67
N PHE A 57 -2.02 -0.74 1.04
CA PHE A 57 -2.03 -2.18 1.32
C PHE A 57 -0.63 -2.68 1.68
N ILE A 58 -0.59 -3.74 2.50
CA ILE A 58 0.61 -4.57 2.57
C ILE A 58 0.63 -5.40 1.29
N SER A 59 1.53 -5.06 0.37
CA SER A 59 1.82 -5.77 -0.88
C SER A 59 3.19 -6.46 -0.73
N PRO A 60 3.24 -7.65 -0.11
CA PRO A 60 4.51 -8.24 0.33
C PRO A 60 5.39 -8.73 -0.80
N PHE A 61 4.81 -9.05 -1.95
CA PHE A 61 5.50 -9.68 -3.07
C PHE A 61 5.70 -8.66 -4.20
N ARG A 62 6.88 -8.70 -4.83
CA ARG A 62 7.25 -7.77 -5.92
C ARG A 62 6.39 -7.97 -7.17
N ALA A 63 6.11 -9.22 -7.52
CA ALA A 63 5.37 -9.56 -8.74
C ALA A 63 3.98 -8.89 -8.81
N GLU A 64 3.33 -8.73 -7.67
CA GLU A 64 2.00 -8.13 -7.54
C GLU A 64 2.04 -6.62 -7.64
N ARG A 65 3.14 -6.00 -7.19
CA ARG A 65 3.38 -4.57 -7.38
C ARG A 65 3.73 -4.27 -8.83
N GLU A 66 4.51 -5.15 -9.48
CA GLU A 66 4.79 -5.08 -10.91
C GLU A 66 3.52 -5.27 -11.75
N MET A 67 2.71 -6.29 -11.46
CA MET A 67 1.39 -6.47 -12.10
C MET A 67 0.49 -5.24 -11.95
N ALA A 68 0.43 -4.65 -10.75
CA ALA A 68 -0.35 -3.43 -10.53
C ALA A 68 0.19 -2.23 -11.33
N ARG A 69 1.51 -2.14 -11.49
CA ARG A 69 2.16 -1.12 -12.32
C ARG A 69 1.85 -1.32 -13.81
N ASP A 70 1.91 -2.56 -14.29
CA ASP A 70 1.67 -2.92 -15.70
C ASP A 70 0.22 -2.71 -16.14
N LEU A 71 -0.73 -2.69 -15.20
CA LEU A 71 -2.13 -2.37 -15.47
C LEU A 71 -2.39 -0.88 -15.75
N MET A 72 -1.47 -0.01 -15.34
CA MET A 72 -1.63 1.45 -15.44
C MET A 72 -0.91 2.00 -16.67
N ALA A 73 -1.35 3.16 -17.19
CA ALA A 73 -0.58 3.80 -18.24
C ALA A 73 0.76 4.32 -17.70
N SER A 74 1.72 4.50 -18.62
CA SER A 74 3.03 5.04 -18.28
C SER A 74 2.90 6.38 -17.54
N GLY A 75 3.40 6.45 -16.30
CA GLY A 75 3.37 7.64 -15.46
C GLY A 75 2.19 7.74 -14.49
N GLU A 76 1.22 6.82 -14.56
CA GLU A 76 0.04 6.84 -13.67
C GLU A 76 0.22 6.02 -12.38
N PHE A 77 1.22 5.15 -12.33
CA PHE A 77 1.55 4.35 -11.15
C PHE A 77 2.81 4.87 -10.45
N LEU A 78 2.68 5.17 -9.15
CA LEU A 78 3.77 5.60 -8.27
C LEU A 78 3.90 4.62 -7.11
N GLU A 79 5.04 3.95 -7.00
CA GLU A 79 5.33 3.02 -5.90
C GLU A 79 6.01 3.74 -4.74
N ILE A 80 5.31 3.83 -3.61
CA ILE A 80 5.82 4.46 -2.38
C ILE A 80 6.14 3.37 -1.36
N HIS A 81 7.42 3.17 -1.06
CA HIS A 81 7.88 2.25 -0.03
C HIS A 81 7.87 2.94 1.34
N ILE A 82 6.88 2.59 2.16
CA ILE A 82 6.81 2.99 3.57
C ILE A 82 7.69 2.03 4.38
N ASP A 83 8.93 2.43 4.61
CA ASP A 83 9.97 1.61 5.18
C ASP A 83 10.09 1.83 6.69
N ALA A 84 10.11 0.72 7.43
CA ALA A 84 10.55 0.71 8.80
C ALA A 84 11.10 -0.68 9.17
N PRO A 85 12.11 -0.75 10.04
CA PRO A 85 12.55 -2.02 10.60
C PRO A 85 11.40 -2.76 11.29
N LEU A 86 11.37 -4.09 11.15
CA LEU A 86 10.36 -4.95 11.78
C LEU A 86 10.22 -4.67 13.28
N ALA A 87 11.34 -4.48 13.99
CA ALA A 87 11.33 -4.17 15.41
C ALA A 87 10.58 -2.87 15.75
N ALA A 88 10.66 -1.86 14.88
CA ALA A 88 9.97 -0.59 15.09
C ALA A 88 8.46 -0.71 14.85
N VAL A 89 8.03 -1.43 13.81
CA VAL A 89 6.60 -1.69 13.58
C VAL A 89 6.00 -2.62 14.63
N GLU A 90 6.76 -3.61 15.11
CA GLU A 90 6.38 -4.48 16.22
C GLU A 90 6.26 -3.71 17.53
N ALA A 91 7.16 -2.77 17.82
CA ALA A 91 7.05 -1.95 19.02
C ALA A 91 5.81 -1.02 18.99
N ARG A 92 5.39 -0.58 17.80
CA ARG A 92 4.20 0.27 17.63
C ARG A 92 2.90 -0.52 17.78
N ASP A 93 2.85 -1.78 17.33
CA ASP A 93 1.73 -2.74 17.32
C ASP A 93 0.31 -2.12 17.42
N VAL A 94 0.01 -1.17 16.53
CA VAL A 94 -1.16 -0.27 16.64
C VAL A 94 -2.48 -1.04 16.75
N LYS A 95 -2.58 -2.20 16.11
CA LYS A 95 -3.78 -3.07 16.09
C LYS A 95 -3.65 -4.31 16.99
N GLY A 96 -2.54 -4.46 17.74
CA GLY A 96 -2.27 -5.65 18.57
C GLY A 96 -2.08 -6.94 17.76
N LEU A 97 -1.73 -6.82 16.48
CA LEU A 97 -1.65 -7.95 15.55
C LEU A 97 -0.31 -8.67 15.66
N TYR A 98 0.78 -7.94 15.90
CA TYR A 98 2.09 -8.55 16.09
C TYR A 98 2.10 -9.39 17.38
N ALA A 99 1.54 -8.90 18.48
CA ALA A 99 1.40 -9.68 19.71
C ALA A 99 0.57 -10.97 19.51
N LYS A 100 -0.49 -10.91 18.69
CA LYS A 100 -1.30 -12.09 18.34
C LYS A 100 -0.53 -13.08 17.46
N ALA A 101 0.22 -12.61 16.48
CA ALA A 101 1.06 -13.45 15.62
C ALA A 101 2.19 -14.12 16.41
N ARG A 102 2.91 -13.38 17.26
CA ARG A 102 3.97 -13.92 18.13
C ARG A 102 3.46 -14.95 19.15
N SER A 103 2.18 -14.89 19.51
CA SER A 103 1.52 -15.91 20.36
C SER A 103 0.92 -17.08 19.58
N GLY A 104 1.17 -17.19 18.27
CA GLY A 104 0.68 -18.28 17.42
C GLY A 104 -0.82 -18.24 17.13
N ARG A 105 -1.50 -17.13 17.46
CA ARG A 105 -2.95 -16.96 17.26
C ARG A 105 -3.31 -16.36 15.90
N LEU A 106 -2.30 -15.95 15.12
CA LEU A 106 -2.42 -15.51 13.74
C LEU A 106 -1.29 -16.18 12.94
N ALA A 107 -1.65 -16.91 11.89
CA ALA A 107 -0.72 -17.48 10.92
C ALA A 107 -0.65 -16.61 9.67
N HIS A 108 0.40 -16.80 8.86
CA HIS A 108 0.64 -16.10 7.60
C HIS A 108 0.72 -14.57 7.76
N PHE A 109 1.39 -14.13 8.81
CA PHE A 109 1.65 -12.75 9.15
C PHE A 109 2.94 -12.25 8.49
N THR A 110 2.79 -11.26 7.61
CA THR A 110 3.90 -10.63 6.89
C THR A 110 4.96 -10.10 7.87
N GLY A 111 6.22 -10.47 7.64
CA GLY A 111 7.36 -10.10 8.49
C GLY A 111 7.64 -11.07 9.65
N ILE A 112 6.75 -12.04 9.93
CA ILE A 112 6.99 -13.09 10.92
C ILE A 112 7.13 -14.46 10.22
N ASP A 113 6.06 -14.95 9.61
CA ASP A 113 5.96 -16.27 8.97
C ASP A 113 5.54 -16.21 7.49
N SER A 114 5.39 -15.00 6.94
CA SER A 114 5.26 -14.73 5.50
C SER A 114 6.26 -13.63 5.09
N PRO A 115 6.91 -13.72 3.92
CA PRO A 115 7.98 -12.80 3.53
C PRO A 115 7.45 -11.38 3.22
N TYR A 116 8.37 -10.41 3.22
CA TYR A 116 8.18 -9.09 2.65
C TYR A 116 9.36 -8.78 1.73
N GLU A 117 9.11 -8.78 0.43
CA GLU A 117 10.07 -8.47 -0.61
C GLU A 117 10.08 -6.96 -0.84
N ALA A 118 10.99 -6.26 -0.17
CA ALA A 118 11.14 -4.82 -0.34
C ALA A 118 11.31 -4.42 -1.83
N PRO A 119 10.68 -3.34 -2.30
CA PRO A 119 10.82 -2.90 -3.68
C PRO A 119 12.26 -2.48 -3.98
N GLU A 120 12.73 -2.78 -5.19
CA GLU A 120 14.12 -2.50 -5.60
C GLU A 120 14.30 -1.06 -6.06
N ALA A 121 13.32 -0.52 -6.78
CA ALA A 121 13.34 0.84 -7.31
C ALA A 121 11.99 1.54 -7.11
N PRO A 122 11.55 1.78 -5.85
CA PRO A 122 10.33 2.53 -5.61
C PRO A 122 10.51 3.98 -6.08
N ASP A 123 9.43 4.61 -6.55
CA ASP A 123 9.39 6.02 -6.95
C ASP A 123 9.68 6.95 -5.76
N LEU A 124 9.33 6.51 -4.54
CA LEU A 124 9.69 7.19 -3.30
C LEU A 124 9.87 6.17 -2.16
N ARG A 125 10.95 6.30 -1.38
CA ARG A 125 11.15 5.56 -0.11
C ARG A 125 11.02 6.52 1.06
N ILE A 126 10.22 6.16 2.06
CA ILE A 126 10.01 6.92 3.28
C ILE A 126 10.45 6.07 4.47
N ASP A 127 11.52 6.48 5.15
CA ASP A 127 11.93 5.88 6.42
C ASP A 127 11.08 6.47 7.56
N THR A 128 10.14 5.68 8.07
CA THR A 128 9.22 6.12 9.14
C THR A 128 9.87 6.23 10.52
N THR A 129 11.17 5.93 10.65
CA THR A 129 11.93 6.18 11.89
C THR A 129 12.56 7.57 11.91
N ALA A 130 12.78 8.17 10.72
CA ALA A 130 13.37 9.49 10.55
C ALA A 130 12.39 10.54 10.00
N CYS A 131 11.21 10.12 9.55
CA CYS A 131 10.21 10.96 8.89
C CYS A 131 8.87 10.94 9.64
N SER A 132 8.33 12.12 9.96
CA SER A 132 6.98 12.24 10.52
C SER A 132 5.91 11.99 9.45
N PRO A 133 4.67 11.62 9.84
CA PRO A 133 3.56 11.49 8.88
C PRO A 133 3.32 12.76 8.05
N GLU A 134 3.48 13.93 8.65
CA GLU A 134 3.31 15.22 7.97
C GLU A 134 4.39 15.43 6.91
N GLN A 135 5.66 15.13 7.24
CA GLN A 135 6.77 15.22 6.31
C GLN A 135 6.63 14.20 5.18
N ALA A 136 6.24 12.97 5.51
CA ALA A 136 5.97 11.91 4.54
C ALA A 136 4.88 12.34 3.54
N ALA A 137 3.80 12.92 4.04
CA ALA A 137 2.73 13.44 3.20
C ALA A 137 3.19 14.61 2.31
N ASP A 138 4.17 15.43 2.73
CA ASP A 138 4.71 16.52 1.89
C ASP A 138 5.54 15.95 0.74
N LEU A 139 6.40 14.97 1.03
CA LEU A 139 7.18 14.25 0.02
C LEU A 139 6.27 13.57 -1.04
N ILE A 140 5.18 12.95 -0.60
CA ILE A 140 4.20 12.32 -1.51
C ILE A 140 3.49 13.38 -2.36
N MET A 141 3.10 14.52 -1.78
CA MET A 141 2.49 15.61 -2.53
C MET A 141 3.42 16.16 -3.61
N ASP A 142 4.72 16.30 -3.32
CA ASP A 142 5.71 16.78 -4.28
C ASP A 142 5.98 15.76 -5.39
N LEU A 143 5.99 14.46 -5.07
CA LEU A 143 6.05 13.40 -6.06
C LEU A 143 4.86 13.46 -7.03
N ILE A 144 3.63 13.57 -6.51
CA ILE A 144 2.41 13.65 -7.32
C ILE A 144 2.45 14.86 -8.25
N ARG A 145 2.84 16.04 -7.75
CA ARG A 145 2.96 17.26 -8.57
C ARG A 145 3.98 17.09 -9.70
N THR A 146 5.12 16.45 -9.41
CA THR A 146 6.16 16.20 -10.40
C THR A 146 5.70 15.22 -11.48
N ALA A 147 4.90 14.22 -11.11
CA ALA A 147 4.34 13.25 -12.05
C ALA A 147 3.26 13.88 -12.96
N GLN A 148 2.39 14.74 -12.42
CA GLN A 148 1.32 15.40 -13.17
C GLN A 148 1.79 16.55 -14.08
N GLY A 149 3.00 17.09 -13.84
CA GLY A 149 3.60 18.15 -14.64
C GLY A 149 4.43 17.68 -15.84
N ARG A 150 4.50 16.36 -16.07
CA ARG A 150 5.13 15.72 -17.24
C ARG A 150 4.09 15.41 -18.30
#